data_AF-A0AAJ2NS55-F1
#
_entry.id   AF-A0AAJ2NS55-F1
#
_cell.length_a   1.000
_cell.length_b   1.000
_cell.length_c   1.000
_cell.angle_alpha   90.00
_cell.angle_beta   90.00
_cell.angle_gamma   90.00
#
_symmetry.space_group_name_H-M   'P 1'
#
loop_
_entity.id
_entity.type
_entity.pdbx_description
1 polymer ?
#
loop_
_entity_poly.entity_id
_entity_poly.type
_entity_poly.pdbx_seq_one_letter_code
_entity_poly.pdbx_strand_id
1 'polypeptide(L)'
;ERLGLSDRETVEQITENPYLQYFIGLPKFQEKAPFDHSLMTRFRKRLGANIINELNEWIVLEEQERQSEEASKENDNDDDHSSGDHQPSGPTLEENSTESASPKTKNKGKLILDATCAPADIAYPTDLGLLNEAREKLEHIIDVLHEPHKGKFRKPRTYRKRARKDYLSVAKQRKAGARKIRKAVGKQLGYVKRDLEIIGNLVTQSSLSLLSKDEYRQLLVIHELYRQQAEMYKKKTHRIDHRIVSISQPHVRPIVRGKAKANVEFGSKVAISVVGGYALIEQLDWEYYNEGTTLRESVENYYNRSGFYPEAILADKNY
;
A
#
# COMPACT_ATOMS: atom_id res chain seq x y z
N GLU A 1 14.74 -5.50 -1.80
CA GLU A 1 15.66 -5.70 -0.66
C GLU A 1 16.49 -6.95 -0.88
N ARG A 2 17.82 -6.86 -0.74
CA ARG A 2 18.73 -8.00 -0.94
C ARG A 2 18.94 -8.85 0.33
N LEU A 3 18.73 -8.27 1.52
CA LEU A 3 19.07 -8.88 2.81
C LEU A 3 17.85 -9.26 3.67
N GLY A 4 16.69 -8.61 3.51
CA GLY A 4 15.45 -9.00 4.19
C GLY A 4 15.52 -8.97 5.72
N LEU A 5 16.26 -8.02 6.29
CA LEU A 5 16.54 -7.93 7.72
C LEU A 5 15.35 -7.33 8.49
N SER A 6 15.13 -7.81 9.71
CA SER A 6 14.25 -7.16 10.68
C SER A 6 14.86 -5.84 11.20
N ASP A 7 14.04 -4.99 11.82
CA ASP A 7 14.53 -3.76 12.48
C ASP A 7 15.64 -4.06 13.50
N ARG A 8 15.58 -5.22 14.19
CA ARG A 8 16.60 -5.64 15.16
C ARG A 8 17.91 -6.00 14.46
N GLU A 9 17.83 -6.87 13.47
CA GLU A 9 19.00 -7.29 12.69
C GLU A 9 19.63 -6.12 11.93
N THR A 10 18.84 -5.15 11.50
CA THR A 10 19.36 -3.93 10.86
C THR A 10 20.17 -3.09 11.85
N VAL A 11 19.69 -2.91 13.09
CA VAL A 11 20.45 -2.22 14.13
C VAL A 11 21.72 -2.98 14.49
N GLU A 12 21.66 -4.31 14.56
CA GLU A 12 22.83 -5.16 14.79
C GLU A 12 23.87 -4.99 13.67
N GLN A 13 23.46 -5.03 12.40
CA GLN A 13 24.37 -4.79 11.27
C GLN A 13 25.00 -3.39 11.30
N ILE A 14 24.23 -2.34 11.65
CA ILE A 14 24.78 -0.99 11.80
C ILE A 14 25.79 -0.98 12.96
N THR A 15 25.53 -1.71 14.04
CA THR A 15 26.41 -1.78 15.20
C THR A 15 27.75 -2.46 14.85
N GLU A 16 27.71 -3.51 14.03
CA GLU A 16 28.90 -4.28 13.66
C GLU A 16 29.70 -3.68 12.49
N ASN A 17 29.13 -2.74 11.74
CA ASN A 17 29.73 -2.23 10.49
C ASN A 17 30.14 -0.74 10.59
N PRO A 18 31.46 -0.43 10.64
CA PRO A 18 31.96 0.95 10.66
C PRO A 18 31.48 1.82 9.49
N TYR A 19 31.31 1.25 8.30
CA TYR A 19 30.83 2.00 7.13
C TYR A 19 29.37 2.41 7.27
N LEU A 20 28.52 1.54 7.85
CA LEU A 20 27.12 1.89 8.12
C LEU A 20 27.02 2.95 9.21
N GLN A 21 27.88 2.90 10.23
CA GLN A 21 27.96 3.96 11.25
C GLN A 21 28.39 5.31 10.67
N TYR A 22 29.39 5.30 9.79
CA TYR A 22 29.82 6.50 9.09
C TYR A 22 28.70 7.06 8.18
N PHE A 23 28.00 6.19 7.45
CA PHE A 23 26.89 6.57 6.58
C PHE A 23 25.75 7.28 7.34
N ILE A 24 25.42 6.83 8.55
CA ILE A 24 24.42 7.51 9.40
C ILE A 24 24.97 8.74 10.15
N GLY A 25 26.20 9.17 9.84
CA GLY A 25 26.80 10.40 10.36
C GLY A 25 27.50 10.26 11.71
N LEU A 26 27.86 9.05 12.15
CA LEU A 26 28.63 8.90 13.39
C LEU A 26 30.11 9.28 13.18
N PRO A 27 30.68 10.13 14.06
CA PRO A 27 32.04 10.63 13.88
C PRO A 27 33.11 9.57 14.19
N LYS A 28 32.76 8.49 14.89
CA LYS A 28 33.64 7.39 15.24
C LYS A 28 32.85 6.09 15.40
N PHE A 29 33.53 4.97 15.19
CA PHE A 29 32.97 3.66 15.46
C PHE A 29 32.66 3.47 16.95
N GLN A 30 31.52 2.85 17.24
CA GLN A 30 31.10 2.46 18.58
C GLN A 30 30.48 1.05 18.56
N GLU A 31 30.76 0.26 19.59
CA GLU A 31 30.20 -1.10 19.74
C GLU A 31 28.78 -1.12 20.31
N LYS A 32 28.30 0.01 20.81
CA LYS A 32 26.93 0.13 21.33
C LYS A 32 25.97 0.48 20.20
N ALA A 33 24.81 -0.17 20.22
CA ALA A 33 23.71 0.14 19.31
C ALA A 33 23.43 1.66 19.29
N PRO A 34 23.46 2.31 18.11
CA PRO A 34 23.33 3.76 18.01
C PRO A 34 21.93 4.25 18.36
N PHE A 35 20.92 3.40 18.22
CA PHE A 35 19.54 3.68 18.59
C PHE A 35 18.77 2.39 18.88
N ASP A 36 17.62 2.52 19.55
CA ASP A 36 16.71 1.41 19.78
C ASP A 36 15.96 1.04 18.48
N HIS A 37 15.87 -0.25 18.17
CA HIS A 37 15.21 -0.74 16.95
C HIS A 37 13.75 -0.26 16.81
N SER A 38 13.05 0.02 17.91
CA SER A 38 11.68 0.55 17.87
C SER A 38 11.60 1.96 17.28
N LEU A 39 12.70 2.73 17.27
CA LEU A 39 12.76 4.04 16.64
C LEU A 39 12.60 3.91 15.11
N MET A 40 13.12 2.87 14.48
CA MET A 40 12.95 2.67 13.03
C MET A 40 11.47 2.57 12.64
N THR A 41 10.70 1.77 13.38
CA THR A 41 9.24 1.70 13.21
C THR A 41 8.57 3.05 13.46
N ARG A 42 9.01 3.83 14.46
CA ARG A 42 8.45 5.16 14.73
C ARG A 42 8.77 6.15 13.60
N PHE A 43 9.99 6.16 13.07
CA PHE A 43 10.37 7.00 11.95
C PHE A 43 9.56 6.67 10.70
N ARG A 44 9.44 5.39 10.33
CA ARG A 44 8.60 4.96 9.20
C ARG A 44 7.14 5.38 9.34
N LYS A 45 6.59 5.40 10.56
CA LYS A 45 5.23 5.91 10.81
C LYS A 45 5.10 7.43 10.69
N ARG A 46 6.19 8.18 10.90
CA ARG A 46 6.21 9.65 10.78
C ARG A 46 6.52 10.11 9.35
N LEU A 47 7.33 9.36 8.62
CA LEU A 47 7.65 9.58 7.21
C LEU A 47 6.57 8.95 6.34
N GLY A 48 5.43 9.64 6.24
CA GLY A 48 4.32 9.22 5.37
C GLY A 48 4.70 9.26 3.89
N ALA A 49 3.82 8.73 3.04
CA ALA A 49 4.02 8.69 1.59
C ALA A 49 4.36 10.07 0.99
N ASN A 50 3.73 11.14 1.48
CA ASN A 50 3.99 12.50 1.02
C ASN A 50 5.45 12.93 1.25
N ILE A 51 6.00 12.66 2.45
CA ILE A 51 7.38 13.04 2.77
C ILE A 51 8.37 12.21 1.95
N ILE A 52 8.07 10.92 1.74
CA ILE A 52 8.89 10.06 0.88
C ILE A 52 8.87 10.57 -0.56
N ASN A 53 7.71 11.01 -1.04
CA ASN A 53 7.58 11.60 -2.37
C ASN A 53 8.34 12.92 -2.49
N GLU A 54 8.20 13.83 -1.53
CA GLU A 54 8.97 15.09 -1.49
C GLU A 54 10.49 14.83 -1.53
N LEU A 55 10.97 13.85 -0.76
CA LEU A 55 12.39 13.47 -0.78
C LEU A 55 12.82 12.89 -2.14
N ASN A 56 12.00 12.02 -2.74
CA ASN A 56 12.31 11.48 -4.06
C ASN A 56 12.29 12.59 -5.14
N GLU A 57 11.37 13.55 -5.03
CA GLU A 57 11.32 14.71 -5.90
C GLU A 57 12.60 15.56 -5.79
N TRP A 58 13.07 15.83 -4.57
CA TRP A 58 14.33 16.56 -4.37
C TRP A 58 15.52 15.83 -4.99
N ILE A 59 15.63 14.51 -4.82
CA ILE A 59 16.71 13.71 -5.42
C ILE A 59 16.64 13.77 -6.94
N VAL A 60 15.44 13.67 -7.53
CA VAL A 60 15.26 13.74 -8.98
C VAL A 60 15.64 15.11 -9.53
N LEU A 61 15.24 16.18 -8.86
CA LEU A 61 15.57 17.55 -9.26
C LEU A 61 17.08 17.80 -9.18
N GLU A 62 17.73 17.42 -8.08
CA GLU A 62 19.17 17.61 -7.88
C GLU A 62 19.99 16.83 -8.94
N GLU A 63 19.57 15.62 -9.28
CA GLU A 63 20.23 14.84 -10.32
C GLU A 63 20.01 15.45 -11.71
N GLN A 64 18.82 15.96 -12.02
CA GLN A 64 18.54 16.66 -13.27
C GLN A 64 19.39 17.92 -13.42
N GLU A 65 19.55 18.68 -12.33
CA GLU A 65 20.43 19.85 -12.29
C GLU A 65 21.88 19.45 -12.59
N ARG A 66 22.41 18.42 -11.90
CA ARG A 66 23.78 17.90 -12.16
C ARG A 66 23.97 17.48 -13.62
N GLN A 67 23.03 16.72 -14.19
CA GLN A 67 23.11 16.28 -15.58
C GLN A 67 23.05 17.45 -16.57
N SER A 68 22.25 18.49 -16.26
CA SER A 68 22.18 19.69 -17.09
C SER A 68 23.48 20.51 -17.03
N GLU A 69 24.11 20.60 -15.85
CA GLU A 69 25.41 21.26 -15.68
C GLU A 69 26.52 20.50 -16.42
N GLU A 70 26.54 19.16 -16.35
CA GLU A 70 27.50 18.32 -17.08
C GLU A 70 27.34 18.48 -18.59
N ALA A 71 26.11 18.45 -19.11
CA ALA A 71 25.84 18.64 -20.53
C ALA A 71 26.19 20.06 -21.03
N SER A 72 26.07 21.09 -20.17
CA SER A 72 26.51 22.44 -20.54
C SER A 72 28.04 22.55 -20.63
N LYS A 73 28.78 21.84 -19.77
CA LYS A 73 30.25 21.81 -19.78
C LYS A 73 30.84 21.04 -20.97
N GLU A 74 30.12 20.06 -21.51
CA GLU A 74 30.55 19.34 -22.72
C GLU A 74 30.38 20.16 -24.00
N ASN A 75 29.38 21.05 -24.07
CA ASN A 75 29.12 21.89 -25.26
C ASN A 75 30.06 23.11 -25.37
N ASP A 76 30.74 23.51 -24.29
CA ASP A 76 31.71 24.62 -24.30
C ASP A 76 33.11 24.23 -24.85
N ASN A 77 33.31 22.97 -25.26
CA ASN A 77 34.61 22.48 -25.77
C ASN A 77 34.70 22.37 -27.31
N ASP A 78 33.68 22.78 -28.06
CA ASP A 78 33.62 22.64 -29.52
C ASP A 78 33.50 23.99 -30.27
N ASP A 79 34.23 25.01 -29.83
CA ASP A 79 34.44 26.22 -30.63
C ASP A 79 35.94 26.56 -30.73
N ASP A 80 36.60 26.03 -31.78
CA ASP A 80 37.69 26.78 -32.40
C ASP A 80 37.86 26.58 -33.92
N HIS A 81 37.93 27.74 -34.59
CA HIS A 81 38.44 28.07 -35.93
C HIS A 81 37.62 27.76 -37.21
N SER A 82 37.03 28.82 -37.81
CA SER A 82 37.61 29.42 -39.04
C SER A 82 37.00 30.80 -39.37
N SER A 83 37.89 31.72 -39.71
CA SER A 83 37.74 33.13 -40.04
C SER A 83 37.33 33.40 -41.52
N GLY A 84 36.77 34.59 -41.82
CA GLY A 84 36.93 35.23 -43.13
C GLY A 84 35.76 36.02 -43.77
N ASP A 85 35.59 37.30 -43.36
CA ASP A 85 35.50 38.51 -44.21
C ASP A 85 34.21 39.00 -44.96
N HIS A 86 34.22 40.31 -45.28
CA HIS A 86 33.16 41.34 -45.43
C HIS A 86 32.25 41.38 -46.70
N GLN A 87 30.92 41.57 -46.49
CA GLN A 87 30.01 42.74 -46.78
C GLN A 87 29.88 43.38 -48.20
N PRO A 88 28.86 44.25 -48.57
CA PRO A 88 27.41 44.43 -48.28
C PRO A 88 26.47 44.56 -49.53
N SER A 89 25.13 44.66 -49.36
CA SER A 89 24.18 45.64 -50.00
C SER A 89 22.68 45.28 -49.78
N GLY A 90 21.83 46.24 -49.32
CA GLY A 90 20.39 46.10 -48.93
C GLY A 90 19.34 46.29 -50.05
N PRO A 91 18.12 46.85 -49.84
CA PRO A 91 17.34 47.07 -48.60
C PRO A 91 15.81 46.67 -48.68
N THR A 92 15.10 46.82 -47.55
CA THR A 92 13.63 47.04 -47.34
C THR A 92 12.58 45.99 -47.75
N LEU A 93 11.75 45.53 -46.79
CA LEU A 93 10.39 46.04 -46.54
C LEU A 93 9.73 45.34 -45.33
N GLU A 94 8.99 46.14 -44.56
CA GLU A 94 8.24 45.82 -43.34
C GLU A 94 6.98 45.00 -43.65
N GLU A 95 6.53 44.14 -42.72
CA GLU A 95 5.25 44.34 -42.02
C GLU A 95 4.98 43.26 -40.95
N ASN A 96 4.35 43.75 -39.87
CA ASN A 96 4.05 43.10 -38.61
C ASN A 96 3.06 41.92 -38.70
N SER A 97 3.26 40.90 -37.87
CA SER A 97 2.16 40.39 -37.04
C SER A 97 2.72 39.69 -35.79
N THR A 98 2.55 40.39 -34.68
CA THR A 98 2.67 39.91 -33.30
C THR A 98 1.70 38.75 -33.04
N GLU A 99 2.22 37.55 -32.84
CA GLU A 99 1.64 36.60 -31.89
C GLU A 99 2.74 36.23 -30.89
N SER A 100 2.50 36.60 -29.63
CA SER A 100 3.29 36.18 -28.48
C SER A 100 3.12 34.68 -28.27
N ALA A 101 3.81 33.88 -29.08
CA ALA A 101 4.05 32.48 -28.76
C ALA A 101 5.08 32.45 -27.63
N SER A 102 4.63 32.11 -26.43
CA SER A 102 5.52 31.55 -25.42
C SER A 102 6.39 30.48 -26.09
N PRO A 103 7.72 30.43 -25.84
CA PRO A 103 8.57 29.45 -26.49
C PRO A 103 8.01 28.09 -26.11
N LYS A 104 7.46 27.35 -27.09
CA LYS A 104 7.03 25.97 -26.89
C LYS A 104 8.28 25.20 -26.47
N THR A 105 8.43 24.97 -25.17
CA THR A 105 9.53 24.18 -24.64
C THR A 105 9.45 22.82 -25.34
N LYS A 106 10.51 22.47 -26.08
CA LYS A 106 10.54 21.21 -26.83
C LYS A 106 10.36 20.07 -25.82
N ASN A 107 9.47 19.13 -26.12
CA ASN A 107 9.28 17.94 -25.29
C ASN A 107 10.63 17.21 -25.14
N LYS A 108 10.93 16.73 -23.94
CA LYS A 108 12.20 16.04 -23.63
C LYS A 108 11.94 14.89 -22.68
N GLY A 109 12.83 13.91 -22.72
CA GLY A 109 12.84 12.80 -21.77
C GLY A 109 11.71 11.78 -22.00
N LYS A 110 11.72 10.76 -21.14
CA LYS A 110 10.85 9.59 -21.25
C LYS A 110 10.15 9.34 -19.92
N LEU A 111 8.83 9.21 -19.97
CA LEU A 111 7.99 8.89 -18.82
C LEU A 111 7.54 7.44 -18.94
N ILE A 112 7.94 6.59 -17.99
CA ILE A 112 7.45 5.21 -17.90
C ILE A 112 6.41 5.15 -16.78
N LEU A 113 5.24 4.58 -17.05
CA LEU A 113 4.17 4.41 -16.08
C LEU A 113 3.86 2.92 -15.90
N ASP A 114 3.77 2.49 -14.64
CA ASP A 114 3.35 1.15 -14.28
C ASP A 114 2.52 1.19 -12.99
N ALA A 115 1.62 0.22 -12.84
CA ALA A 115 0.84 0.05 -11.61
C ALA A 115 1.03 -1.35 -11.04
N THR A 116 1.55 -1.41 -9.82
CA THR A 116 1.83 -2.64 -9.10
C THR A 116 1.00 -2.76 -7.82
N CYS A 117 0.90 -3.97 -7.26
CA CYS A 117 0.32 -4.19 -5.95
C CYS A 117 1.47 -4.47 -4.99
N ALA A 118 1.60 -3.65 -3.96
CA ALA A 118 2.52 -3.91 -2.87
C ALA A 118 1.84 -4.88 -1.89
N PRO A 119 2.28 -6.15 -1.81
CA PRO A 119 1.58 -7.18 -1.04
C PRO A 119 1.58 -6.82 0.45
N ALA A 120 0.40 -6.91 1.07
CA ALA A 120 0.27 -6.85 2.52
C ALA A 120 0.63 -8.20 3.13
N ASP A 121 1.30 -8.17 4.28
CA ASP A 121 1.58 -9.37 5.06
C ASP A 121 0.31 -9.83 5.78
N ILE A 122 -0.53 -10.57 5.05
CA ILE A 122 -1.74 -11.22 5.57
C ILE A 122 -1.76 -12.68 5.15
N ALA A 123 -2.34 -13.53 6.01
CA ALA A 123 -2.67 -14.89 5.61
C ALA A 123 -3.68 -14.86 4.45
N TYR A 124 -3.54 -15.81 3.51
CA TYR A 124 -4.42 -15.87 2.36
C TYR A 124 -5.90 -15.95 2.80
N PRO A 125 -6.74 -14.98 2.43
CA PRO A 125 -8.05 -14.84 3.02
C PRO A 125 -9.04 -15.80 2.39
N THR A 126 -9.72 -16.57 3.24
CA THR A 126 -10.85 -17.40 2.84
C THR A 126 -12.06 -17.06 3.71
N ASP A 127 -13.26 -17.07 3.13
CA ASP A 127 -14.49 -16.78 3.89
C ASP A 127 -14.63 -17.70 5.10
N LEU A 128 -14.29 -18.98 4.93
CA LEU A 128 -14.32 -19.96 6.01
C LEU A 128 -13.29 -19.66 7.11
N GLY A 129 -12.06 -19.29 6.72
CA GLY A 129 -10.99 -18.94 7.66
C GLY A 129 -11.30 -17.67 8.44
N LEU A 130 -11.74 -16.62 7.75
CA LEU A 130 -12.11 -15.33 8.34
C LEU A 130 -13.26 -15.48 9.35
N LEU A 131 -14.28 -16.27 9.03
CA LEU A 131 -15.37 -16.52 9.97
C LEU A 131 -14.93 -17.34 11.18
N ASN A 132 -13.97 -18.27 11.02
CA ASN A 132 -13.40 -18.97 12.17
C ASN A 132 -12.58 -18.03 13.06
N GLU A 133 -11.74 -17.17 12.48
CA GLU A 133 -10.98 -16.17 13.22
C GLU A 133 -11.91 -15.20 13.96
N ALA A 134 -12.96 -14.73 13.29
CA ALA A 134 -14.01 -13.90 13.89
C ALA A 134 -14.65 -14.59 15.09
N ARG A 135 -15.07 -15.85 14.93
CA ARG A 135 -15.63 -16.65 16.02
C ARG A 135 -14.68 -16.71 17.22
N GLU A 136 -13.40 -17.03 17.02
CA GLU A 136 -12.43 -17.15 18.12
C GLU A 136 -12.24 -15.83 18.86
N LYS A 137 -12.21 -14.70 18.13
CA LYS A 137 -12.13 -13.36 18.71
C LYS A 137 -13.39 -12.97 19.48
N LEU A 138 -14.58 -13.24 18.95
CA LEU A 138 -15.84 -12.98 19.64
C LEU A 138 -15.98 -13.86 20.89
N GLU A 139 -15.59 -15.13 20.80
CA GLU A 139 -15.56 -16.03 21.93
C GLU A 139 -14.66 -15.51 23.06
N HIS A 140 -13.50 -14.95 22.73
CA HIS A 140 -12.62 -14.28 23.70
C HIS A 140 -13.27 -13.01 24.29
N ILE A 141 -13.88 -12.17 23.46
CA ILE A 141 -14.62 -10.97 23.94
C ILE A 141 -15.74 -11.36 24.92
N ILE A 142 -16.47 -12.45 24.65
CA ILE A 142 -17.47 -13.00 25.58
C ILE A 142 -16.84 -13.39 26.92
N ASP A 143 -15.59 -13.89 26.92
CA ASP A 143 -14.87 -14.25 28.15
C ASP A 143 -14.57 -13.00 28.97
N VAL A 144 -14.05 -11.96 28.33
CA VAL A 144 -13.72 -10.67 28.96
C VAL A 144 -14.97 -10.01 29.54
N LEU A 145 -16.06 -9.93 28.77
CA LEU A 145 -17.30 -9.30 29.24
C LEU A 145 -18.01 -10.11 30.34
N HIS A 146 -17.84 -11.43 30.37
CA HIS A 146 -18.43 -12.29 31.40
C HIS A 146 -17.62 -12.33 32.71
N GLU A 147 -16.33 -11.99 32.66
CA GLU A 147 -15.41 -12.07 33.80
C GLU A 147 -15.97 -11.44 35.11
N PRO A 148 -16.56 -10.22 35.11
CA PRO A 148 -17.09 -9.58 36.33
C PRO A 148 -18.37 -10.23 36.88
N HIS A 149 -18.94 -11.19 36.13
CA HIS A 149 -20.20 -11.85 36.44
C HIS A 149 -20.03 -13.33 36.79
N LYS A 150 -18.79 -13.80 36.91
CA LYS A 150 -18.50 -15.12 37.46
C LYS A 150 -19.15 -15.26 38.84
N GLY A 151 -19.97 -16.29 39.01
CA GLY A 151 -20.74 -16.53 40.23
C GLY A 151 -22.11 -15.84 40.29
N LYS A 152 -22.37 -14.81 39.47
CA LYS A 152 -23.69 -14.14 39.42
C LYS A 152 -24.66 -14.86 38.49
N PHE A 153 -24.20 -15.19 37.29
CA PHE A 153 -25.00 -15.96 36.34
C PHE A 153 -24.12 -16.84 35.45
N ARG A 154 -24.76 -17.89 34.91
CA ARG A 154 -24.09 -18.88 34.07
C ARG A 154 -23.66 -18.24 32.75
N LYS A 155 -22.41 -18.48 32.38
CA LYS A 155 -21.84 -18.07 31.10
C LYS A 155 -22.64 -18.63 29.91
N PRO A 156 -22.97 -17.81 28.90
CA PRO A 156 -23.60 -18.27 27.67
C PRO A 156 -22.80 -19.34 26.94
N ARG A 157 -23.48 -20.29 26.29
CA ARG A 157 -22.85 -21.42 25.59
C ARG A 157 -22.47 -21.04 24.15
N THR A 158 -21.17 -20.99 23.85
CA THR A 158 -20.60 -20.61 22.54
C THR A 158 -20.27 -21.80 21.62
N TYR A 159 -20.39 -23.05 22.09
CA TYR A 159 -20.11 -24.27 21.30
C TYR A 159 -18.69 -24.36 20.68
N ARG A 160 -17.70 -23.65 21.22
CA ARG A 160 -16.31 -23.51 20.72
C ARG A 160 -15.71 -24.80 20.15
N LYS A 161 -15.74 -25.89 20.93
CA LYS A 161 -15.21 -27.21 20.54
C LYS A 161 -15.89 -27.77 19.29
N ARG A 162 -17.21 -27.64 19.19
CA ARG A 162 -17.99 -28.10 18.03
C ARG A 162 -17.72 -27.22 16.81
N ALA A 163 -17.70 -25.90 16.99
CA ALA A 163 -17.45 -24.96 15.92
C ALA A 163 -16.05 -25.13 15.31
N ARG A 164 -15.03 -25.32 16.15
CA ARG A 164 -13.67 -25.64 15.71
C ARG A 164 -13.59 -26.98 14.97
N LYS A 165 -14.28 -28.02 15.45
CA LYS A 165 -14.34 -29.32 14.76
C LYS A 165 -14.98 -29.19 13.38
N ASP A 166 -16.07 -28.43 13.27
CA ASP A 166 -16.76 -28.17 12.01
C ASP A 166 -15.86 -27.41 11.02
N TYR A 167 -15.11 -26.40 11.49
CA TYR A 167 -14.09 -25.71 10.69
C TYR A 167 -12.99 -26.66 10.19
N LEU A 168 -12.34 -27.38 11.11
CA LEU A 168 -11.23 -28.28 10.79
C LEU A 168 -11.61 -29.41 9.84
N SER A 169 -12.88 -29.84 9.87
CA SER A 169 -13.40 -30.87 8.96
C SER A 169 -13.31 -30.48 7.49
N VAL A 170 -13.27 -29.17 7.18
CA VAL A 170 -13.14 -28.64 5.83
C VAL A 170 -11.76 -28.04 5.60
N ALA A 171 -11.22 -27.28 6.56
CA ALA A 171 -9.92 -26.61 6.42
C ALA A 171 -8.75 -27.58 6.19
N LYS A 172 -8.82 -28.81 6.72
CA LYS A 172 -7.78 -29.83 6.52
C LYS A 172 -7.84 -30.54 5.15
N GLN A 173 -8.83 -30.25 4.31
CA GLN A 173 -8.97 -30.90 3.02
C GLN A 173 -8.19 -30.17 1.94
N ARG A 174 -7.36 -30.90 1.19
CA ARG A 174 -6.59 -30.35 0.08
C ARG A 174 -7.46 -29.66 -0.98
N LYS A 175 -8.63 -30.24 -1.29
CA LYS A 175 -9.63 -29.65 -2.20
C LYS A 175 -11.05 -29.96 -1.70
N ALA A 176 -11.68 -29.01 -1.03
CA ALA A 176 -13.08 -29.13 -0.63
C ALA A 176 -14.01 -28.65 -1.77
N GLY A 177 -15.06 -29.41 -2.07
CA GLY A 177 -16.03 -29.02 -3.09
C GLY A 177 -16.86 -27.79 -2.67
N ALA A 178 -17.29 -26.98 -3.63
CA ALA A 178 -18.01 -25.72 -3.41
C ALA A 178 -19.24 -25.86 -2.49
N ARG A 179 -20.03 -26.92 -2.64
CA ARG A 179 -21.20 -27.20 -1.79
C ARG A 179 -20.80 -27.41 -0.32
N LYS A 180 -19.68 -28.09 -0.08
CA LYS A 180 -19.15 -28.36 1.26
C LYS A 180 -18.58 -27.11 1.90
N ILE A 181 -17.83 -26.32 1.14
CA ILE A 181 -17.33 -25.00 1.56
C ILE A 181 -18.51 -24.12 1.97
N ARG A 182 -19.53 -24.00 1.11
CA ARG A 182 -20.73 -23.22 1.39
C ARG A 182 -21.46 -23.70 2.65
N LYS A 183 -21.58 -25.01 2.87
CA LYS A 183 -22.17 -25.55 4.11
C LYS A 183 -21.35 -25.17 5.35
N ALA A 184 -20.02 -25.22 5.26
CA ALA A 184 -19.13 -24.86 6.37
C ALA A 184 -19.14 -23.34 6.66
N VAL A 185 -19.14 -22.51 5.62
CA VAL A 185 -19.31 -21.05 5.73
C VAL A 185 -20.64 -20.72 6.43
N GLY A 186 -21.74 -21.36 6.00
CA GLY A 186 -23.05 -21.16 6.64
C GLY A 186 -23.07 -21.55 8.13
N LYS A 187 -22.35 -22.64 8.50
CA LYS A 187 -22.19 -23.01 9.91
C LYS A 187 -21.39 -21.97 10.70
N GLN A 188 -20.24 -21.52 10.18
CA GLN A 188 -19.42 -20.51 10.85
C GLN A 188 -20.14 -19.16 10.96
N LEU A 189 -20.85 -18.73 9.93
CA LEU A 189 -21.76 -17.58 9.98
C LEU A 189 -22.78 -17.71 11.13
N GLY A 190 -23.37 -18.89 11.31
CA GLY A 190 -24.30 -19.14 12.42
C GLY A 190 -23.65 -19.11 13.81
N TYR A 191 -22.37 -19.49 13.93
CA TYR A 191 -21.62 -19.34 15.18
C TYR A 191 -21.32 -17.86 15.47
N VAL A 192 -20.77 -17.14 14.50
CA VAL A 192 -20.49 -15.70 14.60
C VAL A 192 -21.75 -14.91 14.95
N LYS A 193 -22.89 -15.18 14.27
CA LYS A 193 -24.17 -14.54 14.57
C LYS A 193 -24.56 -14.71 16.04
N ARG A 194 -24.49 -15.94 16.56
CA ARG A 194 -24.83 -16.24 17.95
C ARG A 194 -23.90 -15.52 18.92
N ASP A 195 -22.61 -15.50 18.63
CA ASP A 195 -21.64 -14.86 19.52
C ASP A 195 -21.85 -13.33 19.55
N LEU A 196 -22.18 -12.71 18.42
CA LEU A 196 -22.60 -11.30 18.36
C LEU A 196 -23.89 -11.03 19.17
N GLU A 197 -24.89 -11.92 19.07
CA GLU A 197 -26.11 -11.82 19.89
C GLU A 197 -25.82 -11.96 21.40
N ILE A 198 -24.91 -12.87 21.78
CA ILE A 198 -24.46 -13.02 23.17
C ILE A 198 -23.78 -11.75 23.66
N ILE A 199 -22.88 -11.17 22.87
CA ILE A 199 -22.19 -9.92 23.21
C ILE A 199 -23.21 -8.79 23.36
N GLY A 200 -24.16 -8.66 22.43
CA GLY A 200 -25.23 -7.66 22.51
C GLY A 200 -26.00 -7.71 23.83
N ASN A 201 -26.29 -8.91 24.33
CA ASN A 201 -26.92 -9.10 25.64
C ASN A 201 -25.97 -8.83 26.82
N LEU A 202 -24.69 -9.21 26.72
CA LEU A 202 -23.72 -8.98 27.80
C LEU A 202 -23.38 -7.50 27.98
N VAL A 203 -23.46 -6.70 26.93
CA VAL A 203 -23.20 -5.25 26.98
C VAL A 203 -24.27 -4.50 27.79
N THR A 204 -25.49 -5.06 27.94
CA THR A 204 -26.50 -4.48 28.84
C THR A 204 -26.15 -4.65 30.32
N GLN A 205 -25.19 -5.52 30.64
CA GLN A 205 -24.76 -5.86 32.00
C GLN A 205 -23.29 -5.49 32.25
N SER A 206 -22.52 -5.22 31.20
CA SER A 206 -21.05 -5.05 31.25
C SER A 206 -20.65 -3.90 30.34
N SER A 207 -19.82 -2.99 30.85
CA SER A 207 -19.29 -1.91 30.03
C SER A 207 -18.31 -2.44 28.97
N LEU A 208 -18.39 -1.90 27.75
CA LEU A 208 -17.41 -2.14 26.69
C LEU A 208 -16.02 -1.61 27.03
N SER A 209 -15.88 -0.77 28.05
CA SER A 209 -14.59 -0.31 28.57
C SER A 209 -13.74 -1.42 29.18
N LEU A 210 -14.31 -2.61 29.41
CA LEU A 210 -13.55 -3.81 29.80
C LEU A 210 -12.68 -4.35 28.67
N LEU A 211 -13.01 -4.01 27.42
CA LEU A 211 -12.23 -4.41 26.26
C LEU A 211 -11.02 -3.48 26.08
N SER A 212 -9.89 -4.06 25.71
CA SER A 212 -8.78 -3.30 25.16
C SER A 212 -9.20 -2.57 23.88
N LYS A 213 -8.46 -1.52 23.52
CA LYS A 213 -8.68 -0.77 22.26
C LYS A 213 -8.69 -1.69 21.04
N ASP A 214 -7.82 -2.71 21.05
CA ASP A 214 -7.73 -3.66 19.94
C ASP A 214 -8.93 -4.61 19.90
N GLU A 215 -9.36 -5.17 21.03
CA GLU A 215 -10.56 -6.03 21.10
C GLU A 215 -11.82 -5.28 20.67
N TYR A 216 -11.98 -4.03 21.11
CA TYR A 216 -13.09 -3.18 20.69
C TYR A 216 -13.06 -2.91 19.18
N ARG A 217 -11.89 -2.57 18.62
CA ARG A 217 -11.69 -2.40 17.18
C ARG A 217 -12.03 -3.69 16.41
N GLN A 218 -11.56 -4.84 16.90
CA GLN A 218 -11.85 -6.14 16.28
C GLN A 218 -13.36 -6.44 16.31
N LEU A 219 -14.06 -6.11 17.39
CA LEU A 219 -15.52 -6.28 17.47
C LEU A 219 -16.24 -5.51 16.37
N LEU A 220 -15.90 -4.22 16.17
CA LEU A 220 -16.48 -3.39 15.11
C LEU A 220 -16.19 -3.96 13.71
N VAL A 221 -14.95 -4.37 13.46
CA VAL A 221 -14.56 -4.99 12.18
C VAL A 221 -15.32 -6.30 11.95
N ILE A 222 -15.49 -7.11 12.99
CA ILE A 222 -16.23 -8.39 12.88
C ILE A 222 -17.72 -8.16 12.61
N HIS A 223 -18.32 -7.10 13.16
CA HIS A 223 -19.70 -6.72 12.82
C HIS A 223 -19.86 -6.46 11.31
N GLU A 224 -18.97 -5.66 10.73
CA GLU A 224 -19.00 -5.38 9.29
C GLU A 224 -18.65 -6.63 8.46
N LEU A 225 -17.66 -7.42 8.89
CA LEU A 225 -17.34 -8.71 8.25
C LEU A 225 -18.56 -9.64 8.23
N TYR A 226 -19.29 -9.74 9.35
CA TYR A 226 -20.48 -10.56 9.42
C TYR A 226 -21.58 -10.06 8.47
N ARG A 227 -21.83 -8.75 8.42
CA ARG A 227 -22.78 -8.14 7.48
C ARG A 227 -22.42 -8.51 6.04
N GLN A 228 -21.16 -8.30 5.65
CA GLN A 228 -20.65 -8.60 4.32
C GLN A 228 -20.79 -10.08 3.95
N GLN A 229 -20.32 -10.97 4.84
CA GLN A 229 -20.35 -12.41 4.62
C GLN A 229 -21.78 -12.97 4.57
N ALA A 230 -22.70 -12.44 5.41
CA ALA A 230 -24.11 -12.83 5.40
C ALA A 230 -24.80 -12.42 4.08
N GLU A 231 -24.51 -11.21 3.59
CA GLU A 231 -25.01 -10.71 2.31
C GLU A 231 -24.51 -11.56 1.13
N MET A 232 -23.19 -11.76 1.06
CA MET A 232 -22.54 -12.60 0.05
C MET A 232 -23.09 -14.03 0.06
N TYR A 233 -23.28 -14.60 1.25
CA TYR A 233 -23.88 -15.91 1.43
C TYR A 233 -25.29 -15.95 0.86
N LYS A 234 -26.17 -15.01 1.23
CA LYS A 234 -27.57 -14.95 0.76
C LYS A 234 -27.67 -14.75 -0.75
N LYS A 235 -26.93 -13.78 -1.29
CA LYS A 235 -26.95 -13.42 -2.72
C LYS A 235 -26.18 -14.42 -3.60
N LYS A 236 -25.45 -15.38 -3.02
CA LYS A 236 -24.57 -16.32 -3.74
C LYS A 236 -23.52 -15.58 -4.59
N THR A 237 -22.97 -14.49 -4.06
CA THR A 237 -21.92 -13.69 -4.70
C THR A 237 -20.61 -13.77 -3.91
N HIS A 238 -19.50 -13.54 -4.59
CA HIS A 238 -18.17 -13.40 -3.98
C HIS A 238 -17.64 -11.96 -4.03
N ARG A 239 -18.48 -11.01 -4.47
CA ARG A 239 -18.15 -9.59 -4.56
C ARG A 239 -19.00 -8.79 -3.57
N ILE A 240 -18.31 -7.89 -2.87
CA ILE A 240 -18.89 -6.82 -2.07
C ILE A 240 -17.88 -5.68 -2.04
N ASP A 241 -18.37 -4.45 -2.05
CA ASP A 241 -17.49 -3.28 -2.00
C ASP A 241 -16.88 -3.15 -0.59
N HIS A 242 -15.65 -2.66 -0.52
CA HIS A 242 -14.87 -2.56 0.71
C HIS A 242 -14.77 -3.89 1.49
N ARG A 243 -14.60 -5.00 0.76
CA ARG A 243 -14.55 -6.35 1.35
C ARG A 243 -13.46 -6.47 2.40
N ILE A 244 -13.84 -6.90 3.60
CA ILE A 244 -12.91 -7.27 4.67
C ILE A 244 -12.29 -8.61 4.34
N VAL A 245 -10.96 -8.60 4.18
CA VAL A 245 -10.14 -9.79 3.96
C VAL A 245 -9.19 -10.08 5.11
N SER A 246 -9.11 -9.21 6.11
CA SER A 246 -8.34 -9.42 7.33
C SER A 246 -8.96 -8.64 8.48
N ILE A 247 -9.12 -9.28 9.65
CA ILE A 247 -9.65 -8.61 10.85
C ILE A 247 -8.58 -7.71 11.48
N SER A 248 -7.32 -8.10 11.40
CA SER A 248 -6.19 -7.30 11.88
C SER A 248 -5.91 -6.10 10.97
N GLN A 249 -6.07 -6.27 9.66
CA GLN A 249 -5.81 -5.24 8.64
C GLN A 249 -7.04 -4.99 7.77
N PRO A 250 -8.10 -4.35 8.30
CA PRO A 250 -9.39 -4.21 7.62
C PRO A 250 -9.37 -3.22 6.45
N HIS A 251 -8.28 -2.51 6.20
CA HIS A 251 -8.10 -1.62 5.05
C HIS A 251 -7.54 -2.35 3.82
N VAL A 252 -6.91 -3.52 4.00
CA VAL A 252 -6.40 -4.32 2.87
C VAL A 252 -7.56 -4.75 1.99
N ARG A 253 -7.37 -4.70 0.67
CA ARG A 253 -8.39 -5.08 -0.31
C ARG A 253 -7.89 -6.17 -1.25
N PRO A 254 -8.82 -6.98 -1.80
CA PRO A 254 -8.52 -7.82 -2.95
C PRO A 254 -8.35 -6.97 -4.21
N ILE A 255 -7.22 -7.10 -4.90
CA ILE A 255 -6.95 -6.49 -6.20
C ILE A 255 -6.94 -7.61 -7.24
N VAL A 256 -7.98 -7.64 -8.08
CA VAL A 256 -8.09 -8.65 -9.14
C VAL A 256 -7.09 -8.32 -10.25
N ARG A 257 -6.13 -9.22 -10.51
CA ARG A 257 -5.19 -9.11 -11.62
C ARG A 257 -5.39 -10.29 -12.58
N GLY A 258 -5.39 -10.03 -13.88
CA GLY A 258 -5.49 -11.07 -14.92
C GLY A 258 -4.23 -11.95 -15.07
N LYS A 259 -3.36 -12.02 -14.06
CA LYS A 259 -2.08 -12.74 -14.13
C LYS A 259 -2.30 -14.23 -13.93
N ALA A 260 -1.67 -15.06 -14.78
CA ALA A 260 -1.85 -16.51 -14.79
C ALA A 260 -1.50 -17.24 -13.48
N LYS A 261 -0.62 -16.69 -12.63
CA LYS A 261 -0.19 -17.32 -11.36
C LYS A 261 -1.07 -16.95 -10.16
N ALA A 262 -1.66 -15.75 -10.14
CA ALA A 262 -2.49 -15.27 -9.05
C ALA A 262 -3.55 -14.31 -9.59
N ASN A 263 -4.81 -14.73 -9.53
CA ASN A 263 -5.93 -13.94 -10.04
C ASN A 263 -6.28 -12.75 -9.12
N VAL A 264 -5.83 -12.79 -7.86
CA VAL A 264 -6.10 -11.76 -6.84
C VAL A 264 -4.86 -11.59 -5.98
N GLU A 265 -4.39 -10.35 -5.89
CA GLU A 265 -3.35 -9.89 -4.98
C GLU A 265 -4.01 -9.15 -3.79
N PHE A 266 -3.34 -9.05 -2.65
CA PHE A 266 -3.86 -8.37 -1.47
C PHE A 266 -2.84 -7.37 -0.98
N GLY A 267 -3.17 -6.09 -1.02
CA GLY A 267 -2.19 -5.06 -0.78
C GLY A 267 -2.66 -3.69 -1.22
N SER A 268 -1.78 -2.70 -1.14
CA SER A 268 -2.02 -1.40 -1.75
C SER A 268 -1.71 -1.45 -3.24
N LYS A 269 -2.53 -0.77 -4.04
CA LYS A 269 -2.25 -0.50 -5.45
C LYS A 269 -1.43 0.78 -5.54
N VAL A 270 -0.28 0.69 -6.21
CA VAL A 270 0.68 1.78 -6.35
C VAL A 270 0.91 2.03 -7.83
N ALA A 271 0.60 3.25 -8.29
CA ALA A 271 0.98 3.76 -9.59
C ALA A 271 2.33 4.45 -9.44
N ILE A 272 3.27 4.06 -10.29
CA ILE A 272 4.66 4.48 -10.25
C ILE A 272 4.99 5.12 -11.59
N SER A 273 5.66 6.26 -11.54
CA SER A 273 6.34 6.82 -12.70
C SER A 273 7.85 6.61 -12.59
N VAL A 274 8.51 6.34 -13.71
CA VAL A 274 9.97 6.24 -13.78
C VAL A 274 10.51 7.24 -14.78
N VAL A 275 11.40 8.12 -14.31
CA VAL A 275 12.05 9.18 -15.08
C VAL A 275 13.54 9.17 -14.75
N GLY A 276 14.40 9.06 -15.75
CA GLY A 276 15.86 9.09 -15.54
C GLY A 276 16.39 7.99 -14.60
N GLY A 277 15.68 6.86 -14.46
CA GLY A 277 16.03 5.79 -13.55
C GLY A 277 15.46 5.91 -12.13
N TYR A 278 14.82 7.03 -11.80
CA TYR A 278 14.18 7.28 -10.50
C TYR A 278 12.70 6.94 -10.54
N ALA A 279 12.21 6.31 -9.48
CA ALA A 279 10.81 5.92 -9.34
C ALA A 279 10.08 6.88 -8.39
N LEU A 280 8.95 7.43 -8.83
CA LEU A 280 8.08 8.30 -8.06
C LEU A 280 6.72 7.63 -7.86
N ILE A 281 6.14 7.76 -6.67
CA ILE A 281 4.78 7.25 -6.40
C ILE A 281 3.79 8.32 -6.84
N GLU A 282 3.04 8.03 -7.91
CA GLU A 282 2.02 8.92 -8.46
C GLU A 282 0.69 8.75 -7.70
N GLN A 283 0.31 7.52 -7.38
CA GLN A 283 -0.89 7.24 -6.59
C GLN A 283 -0.70 6.00 -5.73
N LEU A 284 -1.13 6.07 -4.46
CA LEU A 284 -1.15 4.94 -3.54
C LEU A 284 -2.53 4.85 -2.90
N ASP A 285 -3.23 3.75 -3.15
CA ASP A 285 -4.53 3.48 -2.55
C ASP A 285 -4.64 1.99 -2.17
N TRP A 286 -5.46 1.68 -1.17
CA TRP A 286 -5.84 0.32 -0.87
C TRP A 286 -7.01 -0.15 -1.74
N GLU A 287 -7.84 0.76 -2.22
CA GLU A 287 -8.91 0.45 -3.16
C GLU A 287 -8.40 0.28 -4.59
N TYR A 288 -9.20 -0.41 -5.40
CA TYR A 288 -8.94 -0.50 -6.82
C TYR A 288 -9.30 0.83 -7.51
N TYR A 289 -8.36 1.40 -8.24
CA TYR A 289 -8.59 2.49 -9.19
C TYR A 289 -8.17 2.07 -10.61
N ASN A 290 -8.76 2.71 -11.62
CA ASN A 290 -8.39 2.49 -13.01
C ASN A 290 -7.07 3.24 -13.31
N GLU A 291 -6.14 2.59 -13.99
CA GLU A 291 -4.83 3.16 -14.33
C GLU A 291 -4.96 4.28 -15.38
N GLY A 292 -5.89 4.16 -16.33
CA GLY A 292 -6.05 5.18 -17.36
C GLY A 292 -6.52 6.54 -16.84
N THR A 293 -7.06 6.62 -15.63
CA THR A 293 -7.38 7.92 -15.02
C THR A 293 -6.13 8.65 -14.49
N THR A 294 -5.03 7.94 -14.24
CA THR A 294 -3.79 8.54 -13.69
C THR A 294 -2.85 9.03 -14.77
N LEU A 295 -3.02 8.60 -16.04
CA LEU A 295 -2.13 8.97 -17.15
C LEU A 295 -2.00 10.49 -17.30
N ARG A 296 -3.14 11.20 -17.38
CA ARG A 296 -3.13 12.67 -17.55
C ARG A 296 -2.45 13.34 -16.37
N GLU A 297 -2.81 12.95 -15.15
CA GLU A 297 -2.23 13.52 -13.93
C GLU A 297 -0.72 13.31 -13.88
N SER A 298 -0.22 12.12 -14.20
CA SER A 298 1.21 11.84 -14.23
C SER A 298 1.97 12.64 -15.31
N VAL A 299 1.32 12.95 -16.43
CA VAL A 299 1.90 13.81 -17.48
C VAL A 299 1.94 15.26 -17.03
N GLU A 300 0.90 15.77 -16.38
CA GLU A 300 0.92 17.12 -15.79
C GLU A 300 1.94 17.23 -14.65
N ASN A 301 2.05 16.20 -13.81
CA ASN A 301 3.08 16.13 -12.77
C ASN A 301 4.49 16.14 -13.38
N TYR A 302 4.70 15.45 -14.50
CA TYR A 302 5.95 15.53 -15.24
C TYR A 302 6.26 16.95 -15.71
N TYR A 303 5.28 17.64 -16.30
CA TYR A 303 5.44 19.03 -16.74
C TYR A 303 5.75 19.97 -15.58
N ASN A 304 5.00 19.86 -14.48
CA ASN A 304 5.21 20.68 -13.29
C ASN A 304 6.61 20.50 -12.69
N ARG A 305 7.19 19.30 -12.79
CA ARG A 305 8.54 18.99 -12.30
C ARG A 305 9.65 19.47 -13.24
N SER A 306 9.48 19.29 -14.55
CA SER A 306 10.56 19.46 -15.52
C SER A 306 10.45 20.73 -16.38
N GLY A 307 9.29 21.39 -16.40
CA GLY A 307 9.01 22.56 -17.23
C GLY A 307 8.72 22.24 -18.71
N PHE A 308 8.63 20.95 -19.08
CA PHE A 308 8.31 20.49 -20.43
C PHE A 308 7.54 19.16 -20.40
N TYR A 309 6.84 18.85 -21.48
CA TYR A 309 6.15 17.55 -21.61
C TYR A 309 7.14 16.45 -22.03
N PRO A 310 6.86 15.17 -21.70
CA PRO A 310 7.72 14.07 -22.10
C PRO A 310 7.71 13.90 -23.63
N GLU A 311 8.84 13.53 -24.21
CA GLU A 311 8.94 13.19 -25.64
C GLU A 311 8.25 11.84 -25.93
N ALA A 312 8.37 10.89 -25.00
CA ALA A 312 7.76 9.58 -25.09
C ALA A 312 7.15 9.14 -23.76
N ILE A 313 5.96 8.54 -23.83
CA ILE A 313 5.29 7.90 -22.71
C ILE A 313 5.23 6.40 -22.98
N LEU A 314 5.75 5.60 -22.05
CA LEU A 314 5.61 4.14 -22.09
C LEU A 314 4.71 3.69 -20.96
N ALA A 315 3.60 3.05 -21.31
CA ALA A 315 2.66 2.50 -20.34
C ALA A 315 2.04 1.20 -20.88
N ASP A 316 1.48 0.40 -19.98
CA ASP A 316 0.67 -0.76 -20.35
C ASP A 316 -0.63 -0.32 -21.06
N LYS A 317 -1.22 -1.22 -21.86
CA LYS A 317 -2.46 -0.93 -22.62
C LYS A 317 -3.68 -0.52 -21.78
N ASN A 318 -3.62 -0.71 -20.46
CA ASN A 318 -4.70 -0.37 -19.55
C ASN A 318 -4.63 1.10 -19.06
N TYR A 319 -3.57 1.82 -19.43
CA TYR A 319 -3.43 3.27 -19.26
C TYR A 319 -4.09 4.06 -20.39
#